data_AF-C2BF92-F1
#
_entry.id   AF-C2BF92-F1
#
_cell.length_a   1.000
_cell.length_b   1.000
_cell.length_c   1.000
_cell.angle_alpha   90.00
_cell.angle_beta   90.00
_cell.angle_gamma   90.00
#
_symmetry.space_group_name_H-M   'P 1'
#
loop_
_entity.id
_entity.type
_entity.pdbx_description
1 polymer ?
#
loop_
_entity_poly.entity_id
_entity_poly.type
_entity_poly.pdbx_seq_one_letter_code
_entity_poly.pdbx_strand_id
1 'polypeptide(L)' 'PLIFDSLERIEAIAQAMELRRFGKNKTRTWYKARPFGKNDFVILFITLALVGIGISLFFINQGRFYNPFI' A
#
# COMPACT_ATOMS: atom_id res chain seq x y z
N PRO A 1 -25.75 -11.23 26.48
CA PRO A 1 -25.67 -12.47 25.67
C PRO A 1 -24.68 -12.43 24.50
N LEU A 2 -24.41 -11.27 23.87
CA LEU A 2 -23.39 -11.16 22.80
C LEU A 2 -21.98 -10.82 23.33
N ILE A 3 -21.93 -10.02 24.40
CA ILE A 3 -20.67 -9.52 24.98
C ILE A 3 -19.87 -10.68 25.60
N PHE A 4 -20.53 -11.57 26.35
CA PHE A 4 -19.87 -12.74 26.94
C PHE A 4 -19.33 -13.71 25.89
N ASP A 5 -20.08 -13.97 24.81
CA ASP A 5 -19.61 -14.79 23.67
C ASP A 5 -18.38 -14.15 22.97
N SER A 6 -18.38 -12.82 22.82
CA SER A 6 -17.21 -12.12 22.28
C SER A 6 -15.98 -12.18 23.19
N LEU A 7 -16.17 -12.12 24.52
CA LEU A 7 -15.10 -12.22 25.50
C LEU A 7 -14.49 -13.63 25.52
N GLU A 8 -15.33 -14.67 25.51
CA GLU A 8 -14.90 -16.07 25.45
C GLU A 8 -14.13 -16.37 24.16
N ARG A 9 -14.59 -15.85 23.02
CA ARG A 9 -13.88 -15.95 21.74
C ARG A 9 -12.52 -15.25 21.79
N ILE A 10 -12.42 -14.07 22.41
CA ILE A 10 -11.14 -13.35 22.56
C ILE A 10 -10.19 -14.17 23.41
N GLU A 11 -10.65 -14.72 24.54
CA GLU A 11 -9.83 -15.51 25.45
C GLU A 11 -9.30 -16.79 24.78
N ALA A 12 -10.16 -17.52 24.06
CA ALA A 12 -9.76 -18.70 23.30
C ALA A 12 -8.70 -18.38 22.22
N ILE A 13 -8.84 -17.24 21.53
CA ILE A 13 -7.86 -16.79 20.53
C ILE A 13 -6.54 -16.38 21.22
N ALA A 14 -6.60 -15.66 22.34
CA ALA A 14 -5.44 -15.20 23.08
C ALA A 14 -4.60 -16.37 23.61
N GLN A 15 -5.24 -17.40 24.18
CA GLN A 15 -4.58 -18.63 24.62
C GLN A 15 -3.89 -19.36 23.44
N ALA A 16 -4.58 -19.49 22.30
CA ALA A 16 -3.98 -20.08 21.10
C ALA A 16 -2.80 -19.26 20.54
N MET A 17 -2.84 -17.93 20.68
CA MET A 17 -1.75 -17.04 20.30
C MET A 17 -0.54 -17.17 21.22
N GLU A 18 -0.76 -17.32 22.53
CA GLU A 18 0.30 -17.52 23.52
C GLU A 18 1.04 -18.84 23.29
N LEU A 19 0.32 -19.93 23.00
CA LEU A 19 0.90 -21.23 22.63
C LEU A 19 1.80 -21.13 21.38
N ARG A 20 1.47 -20.24 20.44
CA ARG A 20 2.28 -19.94 19.24
C ARG A 20 3.42 -18.95 19.51
N ARG A 21 3.68 -18.61 20.79
CA ARG A 21 4.71 -17.65 21.25
C ARG A 21 4.56 -16.26 20.64
N PHE A 22 3.33 -15.85 20.32
CA PHE A 22 3.04 -14.55 19.75
C PHE A 22 3.43 -13.44 20.75
N GLY A 23 4.53 -12.72 20.50
CA GLY A 23 4.99 -11.61 21.35
C GLY A 23 6.22 -11.90 22.22
N LYS A 24 6.77 -13.12 22.20
CA LYS A 24 8.02 -13.47 22.92
C LYS A 24 9.28 -12.78 22.36
N ASN A 25 9.30 -12.48 21.06
CA ASN A 25 10.44 -11.88 20.37
C ASN A 25 10.10 -10.45 19.90
N LYS A 26 11.08 -9.53 19.94
CA LYS A 26 10.93 -8.13 19.50
C LYS A 26 10.71 -8.00 17.99
N THR A 27 11.19 -8.95 17.19
CA THR A 27 11.11 -8.90 15.73
C THR A 27 9.99 -9.82 15.22
N ARG A 28 9.20 -9.30 14.28
CA ARG A 28 8.16 -10.04 13.56
C ARG A 28 8.59 -10.18 12.11
N THR A 29 8.60 -11.40 11.58
CA THR A 29 8.81 -11.65 10.16
C THR A 29 7.47 -11.72 9.44
N TRP A 30 7.32 -10.98 8.35
CA TRP A 30 6.12 -11.00 7.54
C TRP A 30 6.09 -12.27 6.67
N TYR A 31 5.12 -13.16 6.90
CA TYR A 31 4.98 -14.39 6.10
C TYR A 31 4.38 -14.12 4.71
N LYS A 32 3.46 -13.16 4.60
CA LYS A 32 2.83 -12.75 3.34
C LYS A 32 3.34 -11.38 2.88
N ALA A 33 4.63 -11.26 2.63
CA ALA A 33 5.13 -10.14 1.85
C ALA A 33 4.78 -10.41 0.37
N ARG A 34 4.06 -9.50 -0.29
CA ARG A 34 3.90 -9.56 -1.74
C ARG A 34 5.14 -8.93 -2.38
N PRO A 35 5.97 -9.69 -3.10
CA PRO A 35 7.05 -9.09 -3.87
C PRO A 35 6.45 -8.22 -4.99
N PHE A 36 7.12 -7.13 -5.34
CA PHE A 36 6.76 -6.33 -6.50
C PHE A 36 6.77 -7.21 -7.75
N GLY A 37 5.64 -7.24 -8.45
CA GLY A 37 5.50 -7.98 -9.69
C GLY A 37 6.16 -7.24 -10.85
N LYS A 38 6.48 -7.97 -11.92
CA LYS A 38 6.98 -7.37 -13.17
C LYS A 38 6.04 -6.29 -13.71
N ASN A 39 4.73 -6.46 -13.51
CA ASN A 39 3.71 -5.51 -13.93
C ASN A 39 3.77 -4.19 -13.14
N ASP A 40 4.12 -4.24 -11.84
CA ASP A 40 4.26 -3.04 -11.01
C ASP A 40 5.39 -2.15 -11.56
N PHE A 41 6.46 -2.77 -12.05
CA PHE A 41 7.57 -2.06 -12.69
C PHE A 41 7.18 -1.44 -14.04
N VAL A 42 6.38 -2.15 -14.85
CA VAL A 42 5.85 -1.63 -16.12
C VAL A 42 4.96 -0.41 -15.87
N ILE A 43 4.05 -0.49 -14.90
CA ILE A 43 3.18 0.63 -14.53
C ILE A 43 3.99 1.82 -14.00
N LEU A 44 5.01 1.55 -13.18
CA LEU A 44 5.89 2.59 -12.66
C LEU A 44 6.64 3.30 -13.79
N PHE A 45 7.15 2.55 -14.78
CA PHE A 45 7.82 3.12 -15.95
C PHE A 45 6.87 3.95 -16.81
N ILE A 46 5.67 3.45 -17.10
CA ILE A 46 4.64 4.20 -17.85
C ILE A 46 4.28 5.49 -17.13
N THR A 47 4.08 5.43 -15.81
CA THR A 47 3.75 6.61 -15.00
C THR A 47 4.87 7.64 -15.05
N LEU A 48 6.12 7.21 -14.93
CA LEU A 48 7.29 8.09 -15.03
C LEU A 48 7.40 8.72 -16.41
N ALA A 49 7.17 7.94 -17.47
CA ALA A 49 7.17 8.43 -18.85
C ALA A 49 6.07 9.48 -19.08
N LEU A 50 4.85 9.24 -18.57
CA LEU A 50 3.74 10.18 -18.69
C LEU A 50 4.02 11.50 -17.97
N VAL A 51 4.58 11.45 -16.76
CA VAL A 51 5.00 12.64 -16.02
C VAL A 51 6.13 13.37 -16.78
N GLY A 52 7.12 12.64 -17.30
CA GLY A 52 8.21 13.22 -18.09
C GLY A 52 7.72 13.91 -19.36
N ILE A 53 6.75 13.31 -20.06
CA ILE A 53 6.08 13.91 -21.21
C ILE A 53 5.33 15.17 -20.79
N GLY A 54 4.57 15.14 -19.68
CA GLY A 54 3.88 16.32 -19.15
C GLY A 54 4.82 17.48 -18.82
N ILE A 55 5.96 17.18 -18.19
CA ILE A 55 7.01 18.17 -17.88
C ILE A 55 7.65 18.69 -19.17
N SER A 56 7.99 17.81 -20.12
CA SER A 56 8.57 18.21 -21.40
C SER A 56 7.61 19.12 -22.19
N LEU A 57 6.34 18.77 -22.24
CA LEU A 57 5.28 19.60 -22.83
C LEU A 57 5.14 20.95 -22.10
N PHE A 58 5.32 20.99 -20.78
CA PHE A 58 5.31 22.24 -20.02
C PHE A 58 6.48 23.17 -20.40
N PHE A 59 7.68 22.62 -20.56
CA PHE A 59 8.87 23.38 -21.00
C PHE A 59 8.76 23.84 -22.46
N ILE A 60 8.28 22.97 -23.36
CA ILE A 60 8.14 23.29 -24.78
C ILE A 60 7.00 24.29 -25.03
N ASN A 61 5.88 24.18 -24.31
CA ASN A 61 4.74 25.08 -24.47
C ASN A 61 4.88 26.42 -23.73
N GLN A 62 6.00 26.68 -23.04
CA GLN A 62 6.33 27.96 -22.38
C GLN A 62 5.11 28.70 -21.79
N GLY A 63 4.33 28.01 -20.95
CA GLY A 63 3.23 28.63 -20.21
C GLY A 63 1.97 28.98 -21.00
N ARG A 64 1.80 28.55 -22.26
CA ARG A 64 0.51 28.67 -22.95
C ARG A 64 -0.41 27.51 -22.56
N PHE A 65 -0.96 27.58 -21.35
CA PHE A 65 -2.36 27.16 -21.21
C PHE A 65 -3.12 27.87 -22.34
N TYR A 66 -3.77 27.11 -23.22
CA TYR A 66 -4.84 27.65 -24.04
C TYR A 66 -5.80 28.33 -23.07
N ASN A 67 -5.76 29.66 -23.03
CA ASN A 67 -6.73 30.46 -22.31
C ASN A 67 -7.92 30.60 -23.28
N PRO A 68 -9.04 29.90 -23.09
CA PRO A 68 -10.19 29.99 -23.99
C PRO A 68 -11.00 31.28 -23.77
N PHE A 69 -10.47 32.25 -23.01
CA PHE A 69 -11.14 33.50 -22.65
C PHE A 69 -10.39 34.77 -23.10
N ILE A 70 -9.50 34.67 -24.11
CA ILE A 70 -9.05 35.84 -24.91
C ILE A 70 -9.63 35.71 -26.31
#